data_AF-A0A1M6J1M6-F1
#
_entry.id   AF-A0A1M6J1M6-F1
#
_cell.length_a   1.000
_cell.length_b   1.000
_cell.length_c   1.000
_cell.angle_alpha   90.00
_cell.angle_beta   90.00
_cell.angle_gamma   90.00
#
_symmetry.space_group_name_H-M   'P 1'
#
loop_
_entity.id
_entity.type
_entity.pdbx_description
1 polymer ?
#
loop_
_entity_poly.entity_id
_entity_poly.type
_entity_poly.pdbx_seq_one_letter_code
_entity_poly.pdbx_strand_id
1 'polypeptide(L)'
;MKNLIGSELERIFSSKKTKVTFIVSMILLILILFFVKIGETGFYDPKISVKLNSLNFAPFILREFHMVLAIIICPMLFTESFNSERTNGYYRMIMIRPYSKLQMFLSKWISQAITFGILILITFIITIVFGYLALPEASEANFFNIAGSFSKVGALLFNFKFYLCEYLVILAILSINALMGVLMPNSVLAFIGSVGVCLGSLYIVDKLEFLIFSTKGIFDILSGISMSVLLYSLLIIIIGFLSSMVLFVNKDYKC
;
A
#
# COMPACT_ATOMS: atom_id res chain seq x y z
N MET A 1 -17.95 0.20 -17.48
CA MET A 1 -17.11 0.16 -16.26
C MET A 1 -17.02 -1.22 -15.62
N LYS A 2 -18.05 -1.76 -14.96
CA LYS A 2 -17.97 -3.05 -14.21
C LYS A 2 -17.19 -4.16 -14.93
N ASN A 3 -17.58 -4.50 -16.16
CA ASN A 3 -16.95 -5.59 -16.94
C ASN A 3 -15.48 -5.31 -17.29
N LEU A 4 -15.10 -4.04 -17.47
CA LEU A 4 -13.72 -3.63 -17.75
C LEU A 4 -12.84 -3.75 -16.49
N ILE A 5 -13.37 -3.37 -15.32
CA ILE A 5 -12.71 -3.60 -14.02
C ILE A 5 -12.57 -5.10 -13.76
N GLY A 6 -13.60 -5.92 -14.06
CA GLY A 6 -13.52 -7.38 -13.98
C GLY A 6 -12.39 -7.95 -14.85
N SER A 7 -12.33 -7.57 -16.13
CA SER A 7 -11.27 -8.02 -17.06
C SER A 7 -9.86 -7.57 -16.64
N GLU A 8 -9.72 -6.37 -16.06
CA GLU A 8 -8.46 -5.90 -15.47
C GLU A 8 -8.06 -6.73 -14.24
N LEU A 9 -8.98 -7.00 -13.31
CA LEU A 9 -8.74 -7.86 -12.14
C LEU A 9 -8.39 -9.30 -12.53
N GLU A 10 -9.12 -9.90 -13.48
CA GLU A 10 -8.83 -11.22 -14.04
C GLU A 10 -7.41 -11.27 -14.65
N ARG A 11 -7.00 -10.23 -15.38
CA ARG A 11 -5.64 -10.12 -15.91
C ARG A 11 -4.59 -9.97 -14.81
N ILE A 12 -4.86 -9.15 -13.79
CA ILE A 12 -3.97 -8.98 -12.64
C ILE A 12 -3.77 -10.32 -11.94
N PHE A 13 -4.84 -11.03 -11.55
CA PHE A 13 -4.76 -12.27 -10.79
C PHE A 13 -4.37 -13.50 -11.62
N SER A 14 -4.56 -13.52 -12.95
CA SER A 14 -4.08 -14.62 -13.81
C SER A 14 -2.57 -14.54 -14.08
N SER A 15 -1.99 -13.34 -14.10
CA SER A 15 -0.57 -13.10 -14.39
C SER A 15 0.38 -13.86 -13.46
N LYS A 16 1.37 -14.55 -14.05
CA LYS A 16 2.43 -15.26 -13.31
C LYS A 16 3.21 -14.31 -12.39
N LYS A 17 3.48 -13.06 -12.83
CA LYS A 17 4.20 -12.04 -12.04
C LYS A 17 3.45 -11.74 -10.74
N THR A 18 2.15 -11.45 -10.83
CA THR A 18 1.30 -11.17 -9.67
C THR A 18 1.24 -12.34 -8.71
N LYS A 19 1.02 -13.57 -9.22
CA LYS A 19 0.97 -14.78 -8.38
C LYS A 19 2.27 -14.99 -7.60
N VAL A 20 3.42 -14.85 -8.26
CA VAL A 20 4.74 -14.94 -7.59
C VAL A 20 4.90 -13.82 -6.55
N THR A 21 4.53 -12.58 -6.88
CA THR A 21 4.64 -11.44 -5.95
C THR A 21 3.76 -11.63 -4.71
N PHE A 22 2.53 -12.14 -4.86
CA PHE A 22 1.64 -12.46 -3.74
C PHE A 22 2.16 -13.63 -2.89
N ILE A 23 2.74 -14.68 -3.50
CA ILE A 23 3.35 -15.79 -2.76
C ILE A 23 4.57 -15.29 -1.97
N VAL A 24 5.45 -14.50 -2.59
CA VAL A 24 6.62 -13.89 -1.93
C VAL A 24 6.19 -12.94 -0.82
N SER A 25 5.16 -12.11 -1.02
CA SER A 25 4.69 -11.20 0.04
C SER A 25 4.10 -11.96 1.23
N MET A 26 3.40 -13.09 1.01
CA MET A 26 2.92 -13.94 2.10
C MET A 26 4.05 -14.66 2.84
N ILE A 27 5.08 -15.12 2.14
CA ILE A 27 6.28 -15.71 2.76
C ILE A 27 7.02 -14.66 3.61
N LEU A 28 7.21 -13.45 3.08
CA LEU A 28 7.83 -12.34 3.82
C LEU A 28 7.01 -11.93 5.05
N LEU A 29 5.68 -11.89 4.94
CA LEU A 29 4.79 -11.64 6.08
C LEU A 29 4.95 -12.72 7.17
N ILE A 30 5.03 -14.00 6.81
CA ILE A 30 5.25 -15.11 7.75
C ILE A 30 6.64 -15.01 8.43
N LEU A 31 7.68 -14.62 7.68
CA LEU A 31 9.01 -14.40 8.24
C LEU A 31 9.03 -13.21 9.22
N ILE A 32 8.39 -12.09 8.87
CA ILE A 32 8.24 -10.93 9.75
C ILE A 32 7.49 -11.33 11.04
N LEU A 33 6.37 -12.05 10.92
CA LEU A 33 5.60 -12.58 12.06
C LEU A 33 6.46 -13.43 13.01
N PHE A 34 7.34 -14.27 12.45
CA PHE A 34 8.27 -15.10 13.21
C PHE A 34 9.37 -14.28 13.91
N PHE A 35 10.06 -13.39 13.20
CA PHE A 35 11.14 -12.59 13.77
C PHE A 35 10.65 -11.57 14.81
N VAL A 36 9.55 -10.88 14.56
CA VAL A 36 8.97 -9.91 15.50
C VAL A 36 8.42 -10.62 16.76
N LYS A 37 7.93 -11.87 16.63
CA LYS A 37 7.62 -12.70 17.81
C LYS A 37 8.87 -12.99 18.64
N ILE A 38 9.99 -13.40 18.03
CA ILE A 38 11.24 -13.72 18.75
C ILE A 38 11.79 -12.51 19.51
N GLY A 39 11.64 -11.29 18.97
CA GLY A 39 12.07 -10.07 19.65
C GLY A 39 11.21 -9.64 20.84
N GLU A 40 9.99 -10.18 20.98
CA GLU A 40 8.94 -9.82 21.97
C GLU A 40 8.59 -8.32 22.09
N THR A 41 9.19 -7.45 21.28
CA THR A 41 9.18 -5.99 21.44
C THR A 41 8.81 -5.27 20.15
N GLY A 42 7.84 -4.36 20.25
CA GLY A 42 7.53 -3.38 19.23
C GLY A 42 8.22 -2.05 19.56
N PHE A 43 8.50 -1.23 18.55
CA PHE A 43 9.05 0.12 18.73
C PHE A 43 8.14 1.13 18.03
N TYR A 44 7.73 2.19 18.73
CA TYR A 44 6.94 3.27 18.14
C TYR A 44 7.85 4.33 17.50
N ASP A 45 9.00 4.57 18.13
CA ASP A 45 10.10 5.41 17.67
C ASP A 45 11.40 4.81 18.29
N PRO A 46 12.63 5.06 17.79
CA PRO A 46 13.85 4.41 18.28
C PRO A 46 14.17 4.56 19.79
N LYS A 47 13.45 5.43 20.50
CA LYS A 47 13.57 5.66 21.95
C LYS A 47 12.46 5.01 22.79
N ILE A 48 11.42 4.46 22.16
CA ILE A 48 10.19 4.02 22.83
C ILE A 48 9.77 2.64 22.32
N SER A 49 10.01 1.63 23.15
CA SER A 49 9.60 0.24 22.94
C SER A 49 8.42 -0.17 23.83
N VAL A 50 7.66 -1.18 23.41
CA VAL A 50 6.59 -1.82 24.20
C VAL A 50 6.70 -3.33 24.07
N LYS A 51 6.30 -4.08 25.10
CA LYS A 51 6.15 -5.54 25.00
C LYS A 51 4.92 -5.88 24.13
N LEU A 52 5.08 -6.87 23.25
CA LEU A 52 4.04 -7.34 22.36
C LEU A 52 3.08 -8.28 23.08
N ASN A 53 1.78 -8.14 22.78
CA ASN A 53 0.70 -9.01 23.25
C ASN A 53 -0.29 -9.29 22.10
N SER A 54 -1.28 -10.15 22.33
CA SER A 54 -2.26 -10.54 21.30
C SER A 54 -3.07 -9.38 20.70
N LEU A 55 -3.11 -8.22 21.36
CA LEU A 55 -3.95 -7.08 20.99
C LEU A 55 -3.19 -5.93 20.30
N ASN A 56 -1.93 -5.67 20.69
CA ASN A 56 -1.14 -4.53 20.18
C ASN A 56 -0.21 -4.88 18.99
N PHE A 57 -0.13 -6.16 18.61
CA PHE A 57 0.85 -6.70 17.67
C PHE A 57 0.66 -6.30 16.20
N ALA A 58 -0.58 -6.27 15.70
CA ALA A 58 -0.86 -6.14 14.26
C ALA A 58 -0.29 -4.85 13.59
N PRO A 59 -0.30 -3.66 14.23
CA PRO A 59 0.38 -2.47 13.71
C PRO A 59 1.90 -2.60 13.54
N PHE A 60 2.58 -3.34 14.42
CA PHE A 60 4.05 -3.53 14.33
C PHE A 60 4.45 -4.45 13.19
N ILE A 61 3.62 -5.43 12.84
CA ILE A 61 3.86 -6.26 11.65
C ILE A 61 3.63 -5.44 10.37
N LEU A 62 2.64 -4.54 10.38
CA LEU A 62 2.41 -3.64 9.26
C LEU A 62 3.58 -2.66 9.08
N ARG A 63 4.20 -2.17 10.16
CA ARG A 63 5.43 -1.34 10.13
C ARG A 63 6.55 -1.96 9.29
N GLU A 64 6.90 -3.22 9.58
CA GLU A 64 7.95 -3.93 8.84
C GLU A 64 7.53 -4.23 7.39
N PHE A 65 6.26 -4.57 7.19
CA PHE A 65 5.73 -4.97 5.89
C PHE A 65 5.53 -3.76 4.95
N HIS A 66 5.25 -2.56 5.48
CA HIS A 66 5.09 -1.32 4.72
C HIS A 66 6.30 -1.02 3.84
N MET A 67 7.52 -1.13 4.37
CA MET A 67 8.73 -0.84 3.59
C MET A 67 8.86 -1.78 2.38
N VAL A 68 8.48 -3.06 2.55
CA VAL A 68 8.43 -4.06 1.47
C VAL A 68 7.30 -3.75 0.47
N LEU A 69 6.13 -3.31 0.97
CA LEU A 69 5.02 -2.87 0.15
C LEU A 69 5.41 -1.66 -0.71
N ALA A 70 5.86 -0.57 -0.08
CA ALA A 70 6.18 0.70 -0.71
C ALA A 70 7.29 0.63 -1.76
N ILE A 71 8.36 -0.12 -1.48
CA ILE A 71 9.56 -0.18 -2.35
C ILE A 71 9.46 -1.31 -3.38
N ILE A 72 8.88 -2.47 -3.03
CA ILE A 72 8.96 -3.67 -3.88
C ILE A 72 7.59 -4.02 -4.47
N ILE A 73 6.59 -4.30 -3.64
CA ILE A 73 5.32 -4.92 -4.09
C ILE A 73 4.45 -3.92 -4.86
N CYS A 74 4.24 -2.71 -4.31
CA CYS A 74 3.50 -1.64 -4.97
C CYS A 74 4.11 -1.29 -6.33
N PRO A 75 5.41 -0.94 -6.46
CA PRO A 75 5.94 -0.54 -7.75
C PRO A 75 6.00 -1.68 -8.77
N MET A 76 6.25 -2.91 -8.33
CA MET A 76 6.29 -4.07 -9.24
C MET A 76 4.92 -4.37 -9.87
N LEU A 77 3.83 -4.32 -9.09
CA LEU A 77 2.49 -4.63 -9.59
C LEU A 77 1.84 -3.46 -10.34
N PHE A 78 2.03 -2.23 -9.86
CA PHE A 78 1.42 -1.04 -10.47
C PHE A 78 2.05 -0.70 -11.82
N THR A 79 3.38 -0.69 -11.94
CA THR A 79 4.05 -0.29 -13.18
C THR A 79 3.83 -1.30 -14.30
N GLU A 80 3.88 -2.60 -14.01
CA GLU A 80 3.50 -3.66 -14.97
C GLU A 80 2.08 -3.45 -15.53
N SER A 81 1.12 -2.99 -14.71
CA SER A 81 -0.27 -2.77 -15.11
C SER A 81 -0.46 -1.61 -16.11
N PHE A 82 0.36 -0.55 -15.99
CA PHE A 82 0.34 0.59 -16.91
C PHE A 82 1.29 0.43 -18.12
N ASN A 83 2.37 -0.37 -17.99
CA ASN A 83 3.41 -0.45 -19.01
C ASN A 83 3.41 -1.73 -19.87
N SER A 84 2.92 -2.87 -19.37
CA SER A 84 2.97 -4.15 -20.09
C SER A 84 2.32 -4.11 -21.47
N GLU A 85 1.21 -3.38 -21.62
CA GLU A 85 0.49 -3.22 -22.89
C GLU A 85 1.31 -2.52 -23.96
N ARG A 86 2.14 -1.54 -23.56
CA ARG A 86 3.02 -0.82 -24.46
C ARG A 86 4.29 -1.63 -24.74
N THR A 87 4.88 -2.23 -23.71
CA THR A 87 6.08 -3.09 -23.84
C THR A 87 5.82 -4.30 -24.74
N ASN A 88 4.62 -4.89 -24.69
CA ASN A 88 4.25 -6.05 -25.51
C ASN A 88 3.52 -5.66 -26.82
N GLY A 89 3.45 -4.37 -27.18
CA GLY A 89 2.77 -3.87 -28.39
C GLY A 89 1.22 -3.95 -28.41
N TYR A 90 0.61 -4.62 -27.43
CA TYR A 90 -0.84 -4.84 -27.34
C TYR A 90 -1.68 -3.57 -27.15
N TYR A 91 -1.06 -2.43 -26.82
CA TYR A 91 -1.75 -1.16 -26.59
C TYR A 91 -2.69 -0.76 -27.75
N ARG A 92 -2.30 -0.99 -29.01
CA ARG A 92 -3.16 -0.73 -30.18
C ARG A 92 -4.47 -1.53 -30.13
N MET A 93 -4.42 -2.82 -29.80
CA MET A 93 -5.61 -3.69 -29.71
C MET A 93 -6.54 -3.30 -28.56
N ILE A 94 -6.00 -2.68 -27.51
CA ILE A 94 -6.78 -2.23 -26.35
C ILE A 94 -7.47 -0.90 -26.68
N MET A 95 -6.78 0.00 -27.38
CA MET A 95 -7.33 1.28 -27.87
C MET A 95 -8.42 1.15 -28.95
N ILE A 96 -8.53 -0.02 -29.61
CA ILE A 96 -9.62 -0.33 -30.56
C ILE A 96 -10.92 -0.75 -29.85
N ARG A 97 -10.88 -1.04 -28.53
CA ARG A 97 -12.07 -1.41 -27.76
C ARG A 97 -13.03 -0.20 -27.63
N PRO A 98 -14.37 -0.42 -27.56
CA PRO A 98 -15.37 0.64 -27.44
C PRO A 98 -15.46 1.20 -26.00
N TYR A 99 -14.33 1.66 -25.46
CA TYR A 99 -14.20 2.34 -24.17
C TYR A 99 -13.31 3.58 -24.36
N SER A 100 -13.54 4.66 -23.61
CA SER A 100 -12.70 5.86 -23.72
C SER A 100 -11.37 5.70 -22.99
N LYS A 101 -10.34 6.49 -23.37
CA LYS A 101 -9.04 6.55 -22.66
C LYS A 101 -9.23 6.71 -21.14
N LEU A 102 -10.17 7.56 -20.72
CA LEU A 102 -10.52 7.77 -19.31
C LEU A 102 -11.06 6.49 -18.64
N GLN A 103 -11.96 5.76 -19.31
CA GLN A 103 -12.51 4.51 -18.76
C GLN A 103 -11.43 3.43 -18.58
N MET A 104 -10.45 3.35 -19.50
CA MET A 104 -9.30 2.44 -19.38
C MET A 104 -8.34 2.83 -18.26
N PHE A 105 -8.09 4.13 -18.07
CA PHE A 105 -7.30 4.63 -16.94
C PHE A 105 -7.98 4.29 -15.60
N LEU A 106 -9.28 4.62 -15.48
CA LEU A 106 -10.08 4.37 -14.29
C LEU A 106 -10.13 2.86 -13.95
N SER A 107 -10.32 1.98 -14.94
CA SER A 107 -10.37 0.54 -14.68
C SER A 107 -9.03 0.00 -14.16
N LYS A 108 -7.89 0.49 -14.66
CA LYS A 108 -6.56 0.12 -14.14
C LYS A 108 -6.38 0.57 -12.69
N TRP A 109 -6.60 1.85 -12.42
CA TRP A 109 -6.39 2.42 -11.08
C TRP A 109 -7.32 1.77 -10.04
N ILE A 110 -8.61 1.61 -10.36
CA ILE A 110 -9.59 0.97 -9.47
C ILE A 110 -9.25 -0.51 -9.24
N SER A 111 -8.83 -1.25 -10.27
CA SER A 111 -8.48 -2.67 -10.10
C SER A 111 -7.25 -2.84 -9.22
N GLN A 112 -6.24 -1.98 -9.38
CA GLN A 112 -5.06 -1.99 -8.51
C GLN A 112 -5.37 -1.60 -7.06
N ALA A 113 -6.23 -0.59 -6.85
CA ALA A 113 -6.74 -0.25 -5.51
C ALA A 113 -7.44 -1.47 -4.86
N ILE A 114 -8.33 -2.15 -5.58
CA ILE A 114 -9.00 -3.37 -5.11
C ILE A 114 -7.99 -4.49 -4.78
N THR A 115 -7.01 -4.74 -5.66
CA THR A 115 -5.97 -5.77 -5.44
C THR A 115 -5.18 -5.52 -4.15
N PHE A 116 -4.84 -4.26 -3.84
CA PHE A 116 -4.11 -3.93 -2.60
C PHE A 116 -5.00 -3.83 -1.37
N GLY A 117 -6.27 -3.42 -1.52
CA GLY A 117 -7.26 -3.53 -0.44
C GLY A 117 -7.47 -4.98 0.01
N ILE A 118 -7.49 -5.93 -0.93
CA ILE A 118 -7.51 -7.37 -0.65
C ILE A 118 -6.22 -7.81 0.06
N LEU A 119 -5.04 -7.39 -0.42
CA LEU A 119 -3.75 -7.73 0.21
C LEU A 119 -3.65 -7.24 1.67
N ILE A 120 -4.08 -6.00 1.93
CA ILE A 120 -4.07 -5.39 3.27
C ILE A 120 -5.12 -6.03 4.19
N LEU A 121 -6.30 -6.39 3.67
CA LEU A 121 -7.31 -7.13 4.43
C LEU A 121 -6.84 -8.55 4.80
N ILE A 122 -6.16 -9.25 3.90
CA ILE A 122 -5.53 -10.55 4.19
C ILE A 122 -4.44 -10.38 5.25
N THR A 123 -3.59 -9.36 5.13
CA THR A 123 -2.54 -9.05 6.12
C THR A 123 -3.14 -8.76 7.50
N PHE A 124 -4.23 -7.99 7.57
CA PHE A 124 -4.97 -7.73 8.81
C PHE A 124 -5.48 -9.01 9.46
N ILE A 125 -6.14 -9.89 8.69
CA ILE A 125 -6.69 -11.15 9.20
C ILE A 125 -5.56 -12.06 9.71
N ILE A 126 -4.48 -12.21 8.95
CA ILE A 126 -3.34 -13.06 9.34
C ILE A 126 -2.66 -12.52 10.61
N THR A 127 -2.39 -11.22 10.70
CA THR A 127 -1.70 -10.62 11.86
C THR A 127 -2.53 -10.68 13.14
N ILE A 128 -3.84 -10.47 13.06
CA ILE A 128 -4.75 -10.63 14.19
C ILE A 128 -4.84 -12.09 14.63
N VAL A 129 -5.02 -13.04 13.70
CA VAL A 129 -5.09 -14.48 14.03
C VAL A 129 -3.78 -14.99 14.63
N PHE A 130 -2.63 -14.62 14.06
CA PHE A 130 -1.33 -14.98 14.62
C PHE A 130 -1.11 -14.33 16.00
N GLY A 131 -1.51 -13.07 16.18
CA GLY A 131 -1.43 -12.38 17.48
C GLY A 131 -2.17 -13.15 18.59
N TYR A 132 -3.41 -13.59 18.33
CA TYR A 132 -4.17 -14.39 19.29
C TYR A 132 -3.63 -15.82 19.52
N LEU A 133 -2.99 -16.43 18.53
CA LEU A 133 -2.48 -17.81 18.64
C LEU A 133 -1.04 -17.91 19.18
N ALA A 134 -0.22 -16.87 19.04
CA ALA A 134 1.23 -16.98 19.18
C ALA A 134 1.87 -16.04 20.23
N LEU A 135 1.11 -15.11 20.83
CA LEU A 135 1.57 -14.16 21.84
C LEU A 135 0.77 -14.27 23.15
N PRO A 136 1.27 -13.71 24.27
CA PRO A 136 0.52 -13.66 25.52
C PRO A 136 -0.85 -13.00 25.35
N GLU A 137 -1.89 -13.65 25.86
CA GLU A 137 -3.24 -13.09 25.87
C GLU A 137 -3.31 -11.89 26.81
N ALA A 138 -3.86 -10.78 26.31
CA ALA A 138 -4.18 -9.62 27.13
C ALA A 138 -5.70 -9.40 27.24
N SER A 139 -6.14 -8.96 28.41
CA SER A 139 -7.48 -8.38 28.62
C SER A 139 -7.61 -7.02 27.95
N GLU A 140 -6.55 -6.21 28.03
CA GLU A 140 -6.49 -4.82 27.62
C GLU A 140 -5.16 -4.47 26.92
N ALA A 141 -5.17 -3.43 26.09
CA ALA A 141 -3.99 -2.92 25.39
C ALA A 141 -3.86 -1.40 25.53
N ASN A 142 -2.64 -0.94 25.76
CA ASN A 142 -2.27 0.46 25.64
C ASN A 142 -1.61 0.68 24.28
N PHE A 143 -2.00 1.73 23.57
CA PHE A 143 -1.41 2.14 22.28
C PHE A 143 -0.66 3.46 22.45
N PHE A 144 0.28 3.72 21.53
CA PHE A 144 1.15 4.89 21.61
C PHE A 144 0.37 6.21 21.59
N ASN A 145 0.81 7.16 22.43
CA ASN A 145 0.25 8.51 22.55
C ASN A 145 -1.26 8.58 22.85
N ILE A 146 -1.91 7.50 23.29
CA ILE A 146 -3.33 7.50 23.67
C ILE A 146 -3.48 7.24 25.16
N ALA A 147 -4.23 8.11 25.84
CA ALA A 147 -4.58 7.95 27.24
C ALA A 147 -5.73 6.94 27.40
N GLY A 148 -5.54 5.99 28.32
CA GLY A 148 -6.52 4.93 28.63
C GLY A 148 -6.18 3.59 27.97
N SER A 149 -6.72 2.52 28.55
CA SER A 149 -6.57 1.15 28.06
C SER A 149 -7.75 0.73 27.17
N PHE A 150 -7.45 -0.08 26.16
CA PHE A 150 -8.44 -0.59 25.21
C PHE A 150 -8.78 -2.03 25.54
N SER A 151 -10.06 -2.31 25.78
CA SER A 151 -10.58 -3.68 25.82
C SER A 151 -10.35 -4.40 24.48
N LYS A 152 -10.43 -5.74 24.46
CA LYS A 152 -10.25 -6.57 23.25
C LYS A 152 -10.99 -6.05 22.00
N VAL A 153 -12.24 -5.58 22.16
CA VAL A 153 -13.04 -5.01 21.06
C VAL A 153 -12.52 -3.63 20.63
N GLY A 154 -12.16 -2.78 21.60
CA GLY A 154 -11.54 -1.48 21.32
C GLY A 154 -10.21 -1.62 20.58
N ALA A 155 -9.37 -2.57 20.97
CA ALA A 155 -8.10 -2.87 20.32
C ALA A 155 -8.27 -3.41 18.90
N LEU A 156 -9.26 -4.29 18.67
CA LEU A 156 -9.59 -4.77 17.31
C LEU A 156 -10.05 -3.61 16.40
N LEU A 157 -10.91 -2.71 16.91
CA LEU A 157 -11.35 -1.52 16.18
C LEU A 157 -10.21 -0.51 15.95
N PHE A 158 -9.28 -0.38 16.89
CA PHE A 158 -8.06 0.42 16.73
C PHE A 158 -7.19 -0.13 15.60
N ASN A 159 -6.88 -1.43 15.63
CA ASN A 159 -6.08 -2.09 14.60
C ASN A 159 -6.76 -2.01 13.22
N PHE A 160 -8.08 -2.14 13.14
CA PHE A 160 -8.81 -1.96 11.89
C PHE A 160 -8.68 -0.53 11.34
N LYS A 161 -8.82 0.51 12.18
CA LYS A 161 -8.56 1.90 11.79
C LYS A 161 -7.11 2.12 11.32
N PHE A 162 -6.14 1.52 12.00
CA PHE A 162 -4.72 1.58 11.62
C PHE A 162 -4.49 1.05 10.19
N TYR A 163 -5.06 -0.11 9.87
CA TYR A 163 -4.98 -0.71 8.54
C TYR A 163 -5.74 0.08 7.46
N LEU A 164 -6.82 0.79 7.80
CA LEU A 164 -7.48 1.72 6.89
C LEU A 164 -6.62 2.97 6.59
N CYS A 165 -5.93 3.52 7.60
CA CYS A 165 -4.99 4.62 7.41
C CYS A 165 -3.79 4.20 6.53
N GLU A 166 -3.23 3.01 6.75
CA GLU A 166 -2.20 2.43 5.88
C GLU A 166 -2.68 2.28 4.43
N TYR A 167 -3.90 1.79 4.22
CA TYR A 167 -4.45 1.65 2.87
C TYR A 167 -4.53 3.00 2.13
N LEU A 168 -4.77 4.12 2.83
CA LEU A 168 -4.69 5.46 2.23
C LEU A 168 -3.25 5.86 1.85
N VAL A 169 -2.24 5.50 2.64
CA VAL A 169 -0.82 5.68 2.27
C VAL A 169 -0.48 4.86 1.01
N ILE A 170 -0.97 3.62 0.93
CA ILE A 170 -0.77 2.75 -0.24
C ILE A 170 -1.49 3.30 -1.48
N LEU A 171 -2.66 3.94 -1.33
CA LEU A 171 -3.31 4.64 -2.45
C LEU A 171 -2.54 5.89 -2.90
N ALA A 172 -1.84 6.59 -2.00
CA ALA A 172 -0.92 7.67 -2.38
C ALA A 172 0.26 7.13 -3.19
N ILE A 173 0.86 6.01 -2.75
CA ILE A 173 1.92 5.30 -3.46
C ILE A 173 1.41 4.76 -4.82
N LEU A 174 0.15 4.31 -4.93
CA LEU A 174 -0.49 3.94 -6.20
C LEU A 174 -0.58 5.13 -7.15
N SER A 175 -0.98 6.32 -6.68
CA SER A 175 -1.03 7.52 -7.53
C SER A 175 0.35 7.99 -8.00
N ILE A 176 1.41 7.86 -7.17
CA ILE A 176 2.80 8.07 -7.60
C ILE A 176 3.17 7.07 -8.71
N ASN A 177 2.87 5.78 -8.51
CA ASN A 177 3.18 4.72 -9.47
C ASN A 177 2.42 4.83 -10.78
N ALA A 178 1.15 5.26 -10.75
CA ALA A 178 0.37 5.55 -11.94
C ALA A 178 1.02 6.70 -12.74
N LEU A 179 1.49 7.76 -12.06
CA LEU A 179 2.20 8.87 -12.71
C LEU A 179 3.51 8.41 -13.36
N MET A 180 4.34 7.65 -12.65
CA MET A 180 5.60 7.11 -13.20
C MET A 180 5.36 6.13 -14.35
N GLY A 181 4.37 5.25 -14.23
CA GLY A 181 3.96 4.33 -15.29
C GLY A 181 3.44 5.03 -16.55
N VAL A 182 2.70 6.14 -16.40
CA VAL A 182 2.24 6.95 -17.54
C VAL A 182 3.39 7.73 -18.17
N LEU A 183 4.31 8.29 -17.39
CA LEU A 183 5.45 9.06 -17.88
C LEU A 183 6.47 8.19 -18.63
N MET A 184 7.04 7.19 -17.95
CA MET A 184 8.23 6.43 -18.38
C MET A 184 7.96 5.49 -19.57
N PRO A 185 8.98 5.15 -20.40
CA PRO A 185 8.79 4.38 -21.64
C PRO A 185 8.71 2.85 -21.45
N ASN A 186 9.14 2.29 -20.32
CA ASN A 186 8.97 0.86 -19.98
C ASN A 186 8.72 0.67 -18.47
N SER A 187 8.32 -0.54 -18.04
CA SER A 187 8.04 -0.84 -16.62
C SER A 187 9.26 -0.76 -15.71
N VAL A 188 10.47 -1.07 -16.21
CA VAL A 188 11.70 -1.02 -15.40
C VAL A 188 12.04 0.42 -15.00
N LEU A 189 11.96 1.36 -15.95
CA LEU A 189 12.18 2.78 -15.67
C LEU A 189 11.03 3.39 -14.85
N ALA A 190 9.79 2.91 -15.02
CA ALA A 190 8.68 3.29 -14.15
C ALA A 190 8.91 2.80 -12.70
N PHE A 191 9.37 1.56 -12.51
CA PHE A 191 9.70 0.99 -11.20
C PHE A 191 10.80 1.77 -10.50
N ILE A 192 11.93 2.00 -11.19
CA ILE A 192 13.06 2.78 -10.68
C ILE A 192 12.63 4.23 -10.39
N GLY A 193 11.80 4.83 -11.25
CA GLY A 193 11.25 6.17 -11.03
C GLY A 193 10.38 6.25 -9.76
N SER A 194 9.47 5.30 -9.56
CA SER A 194 8.61 5.25 -8.36
C SER A 194 9.41 5.07 -7.07
N VAL A 195 10.35 4.13 -7.06
CA VAL A 195 11.25 3.91 -5.91
C VAL A 195 12.11 5.15 -5.67
N GLY A 196 12.61 5.78 -6.72
CA GLY A 196 13.35 7.05 -6.65
C GLY A 196 12.54 8.22 -6.10
N VAL A 197 11.23 8.29 -6.38
CA VAL A 197 10.33 9.29 -5.78
C VAL A 197 10.10 9.01 -4.30
N CYS A 198 9.76 7.77 -3.93
CA CYS A 198 9.47 7.42 -2.53
C CYS A 198 10.71 7.45 -1.61
N LEU A 199 11.90 7.13 -2.13
CA LEU A 199 13.16 7.30 -1.39
C LEU A 199 13.67 8.75 -1.44
N GLY A 200 13.48 9.43 -2.57
CA GLY A 200 13.88 10.83 -2.74
C GLY A 200 13.10 11.79 -1.83
N SER A 201 11.82 11.50 -1.56
CA SER A 201 10.99 12.34 -0.68
C SER A 201 11.54 12.45 0.75
N LEU A 202 12.28 11.44 1.23
CA LEU A 202 12.98 11.46 2.53
C LEU A 202 13.99 12.61 2.67
N TYR A 203 14.53 13.10 1.55
CA TYR A 203 15.56 14.14 1.50
C TYR A 203 15.04 15.51 1.07
N ILE A 204 13.74 15.62 0.73
CA ILE A 204 13.14 16.86 0.20
C ILE A 204 12.17 17.48 1.23
N VAL A 205 11.34 16.66 1.90
CA VAL A 205 10.38 17.13 2.91
C VAL A 205 10.16 16.04 3.97
N ASP A 206 10.55 16.29 5.22
CA ASP A 206 10.36 15.37 6.36
C ASP A 206 8.92 14.84 6.47
N LYS A 207 7.93 15.70 6.15
CA LYS A 207 6.49 15.38 6.16
C LYS A 207 6.07 14.34 5.11
N LEU A 208 6.98 13.86 4.26
CA LEU A 208 6.77 12.78 3.30
C LEU A 208 7.47 11.47 3.71
N GLU A 209 8.11 11.41 4.89
CA GLU A 209 8.73 10.19 5.43
C GLU A 209 7.77 8.99 5.46
N PHE A 210 6.47 9.25 5.69
CA PHE A 210 5.42 8.23 5.74
C PHE A 210 5.30 7.35 4.48
N LEU A 211 5.79 7.80 3.33
CA LEU A 211 5.84 7.01 2.10
C LEU A 211 6.75 5.78 2.23
N ILE A 212 7.70 5.78 3.18
CA ILE A 212 8.58 4.65 3.52
C ILE A 212 8.34 4.16 4.96
N PHE A 213 7.99 5.04 5.90
CA PHE A 213 7.78 4.73 7.33
C PHE A 213 6.44 5.29 7.85
N SER A 214 5.31 4.72 7.40
CA SER A 214 3.95 5.21 7.69
C SER A 214 3.57 5.22 9.18
N THR A 215 4.08 4.25 9.94
CA THR A 215 3.53 3.83 11.24
C THR A 215 3.45 4.93 12.28
N LYS A 216 4.49 5.76 12.45
CA LYS A 216 4.50 6.84 13.44
C LYS A 216 3.41 7.86 13.14
N GLY A 217 3.31 8.30 11.88
CA GLY A 217 2.25 9.21 11.44
C GLY A 217 0.84 8.63 11.55
N ILE A 218 0.66 7.31 11.41
CA ILE A 218 -0.65 6.67 11.65
C ILE A 218 -0.99 6.68 13.15
N PHE A 219 -0.03 6.43 14.04
CA PHE A 219 -0.26 6.61 15.48
C PHE A 219 -0.56 8.07 15.85
N ASP A 220 0.07 9.05 15.20
CA ASP A 220 -0.21 10.48 15.42
C ASP A 220 -1.59 10.92 14.88
N ILE A 221 -2.11 10.26 13.82
CA ILE A 221 -3.50 10.44 13.36
C ILE A 221 -4.49 9.85 14.38
N LEU A 222 -4.25 8.62 14.84
CA LEU A 222 -5.21 7.91 15.72
C LEU A 222 -5.19 8.39 17.18
N SER A 223 -4.10 9.01 17.62
CA SER A 223 -4.02 9.76 18.89
C SER A 223 -4.54 11.20 18.78
N GLY A 224 -4.80 11.70 17.57
CA GLY A 224 -5.26 13.07 17.32
C GLY A 224 -4.16 14.14 17.40
N ILE A 225 -2.89 13.75 17.55
CA ILE A 225 -1.73 14.67 17.60
C ILE A 225 -1.52 15.38 16.26
N SER A 226 -1.64 14.67 15.12
CA SER A 226 -1.54 15.32 13.81
C SER A 226 -2.34 14.60 12.72
N MET A 227 -3.04 15.38 11.90
CA MET A 227 -3.69 14.91 10.66
C MET A 227 -2.77 15.02 9.43
N SER A 228 -1.46 15.23 9.64
CA SER A 228 -0.51 15.58 8.57
C SER A 228 -0.43 14.52 7.48
N VAL A 229 -0.13 13.27 7.84
CA VAL A 229 0.00 12.13 6.92
C VAL A 229 -1.31 11.85 6.17
N LEU A 230 -2.47 12.06 6.81
CA LEU A 230 -3.78 11.91 6.15
C LEU A 230 -3.96 12.97 5.05
N LEU A 231 -3.67 14.23 5.35
CA LEU A 231 -3.79 15.34 4.40
C LEU A 231 -2.79 15.20 3.24
N TYR A 232 -1.52 14.85 3.50
CA TYR A 232 -0.54 14.62 2.44
C TYR A 232 -0.86 13.38 1.60
N SER A 233 -1.37 12.29 2.20
CA SER A 233 -1.84 11.13 1.45
C SER A 233 -2.98 11.51 0.49
N LEU A 234 -4.01 12.23 0.98
CA LEU A 234 -5.12 12.69 0.15
C LEU A 234 -4.66 13.64 -0.98
N LEU A 235 -3.74 14.57 -0.70
CA LEU A 235 -3.17 15.46 -1.72
C LEU A 235 -2.40 14.68 -2.80
N ILE A 236 -1.57 13.71 -2.41
CA ILE A 236 -0.81 12.86 -3.36
C ILE A 236 -1.76 11.95 -4.16
N ILE A 237 -2.80 11.39 -3.53
CA ILE A 237 -3.85 10.64 -4.22
C ILE A 237 -4.46 11.51 -5.31
N ILE A 238 -4.98 12.70 -4.95
CA ILE A 238 -5.70 13.59 -5.87
C ILE A 238 -4.78 14.11 -6.99
N ILE A 239 -3.62 14.67 -6.64
CA ILE A 239 -2.71 15.27 -7.61
C ILE A 239 -2.13 14.19 -8.53
N GLY A 240 -1.59 13.10 -7.97
CA GLY A 240 -1.01 12.02 -8.77
C GLY A 240 -2.04 11.33 -9.67
N PHE A 241 -3.27 11.14 -9.19
CA PHE A 241 -4.39 10.62 -9.99
C PHE A 241 -4.76 11.57 -11.13
N LEU A 242 -4.99 12.86 -10.85
CA LEU A 242 -5.39 13.82 -11.87
C LEU A 242 -4.27 14.05 -12.90
N SER A 243 -3.02 14.18 -12.49
CA SER A 243 -1.87 14.31 -13.39
C SER A 243 -1.70 13.07 -14.26
N SER A 244 -1.75 11.86 -13.70
CA SER A 244 -1.62 10.62 -14.47
C SER A 244 -2.81 10.38 -15.40
N MET A 245 -4.03 10.72 -14.98
CA MET A 245 -5.24 10.70 -15.81
C MET A 245 -5.13 11.64 -17.01
N VAL A 246 -4.78 12.91 -16.78
CA VAL A 246 -4.63 13.92 -17.85
C VAL A 246 -3.52 13.50 -18.82
N LEU A 247 -2.38 13.03 -18.32
CA LEU A 247 -1.28 12.55 -19.15
C LEU A 247 -1.64 11.27 -19.93
N PHE A 248 -2.46 10.37 -19.38
CA PHE A 248 -2.92 9.16 -20.10
C PHE A 248 -3.94 9.49 -21.19
N VAL A 249 -4.86 10.43 -20.94
CA VAL A 249 -5.84 10.89 -21.93
C VAL A 249 -5.17 11.71 -23.04
N ASN A 250 -4.24 12.60 -22.69
CA ASN A 250 -3.57 13.49 -23.64
C ASN A 250 -2.36 12.84 -24.33
N LYS A 251 -1.89 11.66 -23.89
CA LYS A 251 -0.94 10.87 -24.69
C LYS A 251 -1.65 10.33 -25.93
N ASP A 252 -1.41 11.00 -27.05
CA ASP A 252 -1.57 10.41 -28.36
C ASP A 252 -0.35 9.56 -28.66
N TYR A 253 -0.56 8.25 -28.66
CA TYR A 253 0.41 7.26 -29.08
C TYR A 253 0.52 7.26 -30.62
N LYS A 254 1.03 8.37 -31.16
CA LYS A 254 1.55 8.44 -32.52
C LYS A 254 2.70 7.43 -32.60
N CYS A 255 2.57 6.48 -33.53
CA CYS A 255 3.65 5.60 -33.95
C CYS A 255 4.25 6.13 -35.25
#